data_AF-A0A2M8CZ51-F1
#
_entry.id   AF-A0A2M8CZ51-F1
#
_cell.length_a   1.000
_cell.length_b   1.000
_cell.length_c   1.000
_cell.angle_alpha   90.00
_cell.angle_beta   90.00
_cell.angle_gamma   90.00
#
_symmetry.space_group_name_H-M   'P 1'
#
loop_
_entity.id
_entity.type
_entity.pdbx_description
1 polymer ?
#
loop_
_entity_poly.entity_id
_entity_poly.type
_entity_poly.pdbx_seq_one_letter_code
_entity_poly.pdbx_strand_id
1 'polypeptide(L)'
;MIATTVVWIVLSCIVPDVLSDKNSFLKGFVTHELLGFLGVIVTITLASAANLHLKLNELEEKVQKQVFSKTRAMVKKSAYWLLGMLLIAFLLVVIKPVVANSNTVEAIFNGAALLVVFFNILVLIDLTQSAFSLEPSIDKDN
;
A
#
# COMPACT_ATOMS: atom_id res chain seq x y z
N MET A 1 -8.55 6.29 6.19
CA MET A 1 -8.25 7.04 4.94
C MET A 1 -8.65 8.50 5.04
N ILE A 2 -9.93 8.84 5.26
CA ILE A 2 -10.38 10.25 5.31
C ILE A 2 -9.67 11.03 6.43
N ALA A 3 -9.55 10.44 7.63
CA ALA A 3 -8.84 11.08 8.74
C ALA A 3 -7.34 11.32 8.44
N THR A 4 -6.66 10.35 7.82
CA THR A 4 -5.23 10.48 7.48
C THR A 4 -4.98 11.47 6.35
N THR A 5 -5.86 11.55 5.35
CA THR A 5 -5.79 12.60 4.32
C THR A 5 -6.04 13.99 4.88
N VAL A 6 -6.99 14.13 5.82
CA VAL A 6 -7.30 15.43 6.45
C VAL A 6 -6.15 15.90 7.33
N VAL A 7 -5.60 15.01 8.17
CA VAL A 7 -4.41 15.32 8.99
C VAL A 7 -3.22 15.72 8.10
N TRP A 8 -3.01 15.03 6.98
CA TRP A 8 -1.95 15.39 6.03
C TRP A 8 -2.14 16.79 5.42
N ILE A 9 -3.35 17.14 4.96
CA ILE A 9 -3.64 18.47 4.41
C ILE A 9 -3.42 19.55 5.47
N VAL A 10 -3.92 19.32 6.69
CA VAL A 10 -3.79 20.27 7.80
C VAL A 10 -2.33 20.46 8.20
N LEU A 11 -1.53 19.39 8.31
CA LEU A 11 -0.10 19.48 8.63
C LEU A 11 0.69 20.18 7.52
N SER A 12 0.34 19.93 6.25
CA SER A 12 1.00 20.58 5.10
C SER A 12 0.72 22.08 5.05
N CYS A 13 -0.44 22.53 5.54
CA CYS A 13 -0.81 23.95 5.58
C CYS A 13 -0.28 24.69 6.82
N ILE A 14 -0.21 24.03 7.99
CA ILE A 14 0.14 24.70 9.26
C ILE A 14 1.65 24.69 9.53
N VAL A 15 2.35 23.60 9.20
CA VAL A 15 3.80 23.47 9.44
C VAL A 15 4.49 22.84 8.23
N PRO A 16 4.58 23.57 7.09
CA PRO A 16 5.24 23.06 5.90
C PRO A 16 6.73 22.77 6.15
N ASP A 17 7.36 23.44 7.12
CA ASP A 17 8.79 23.27 7.42
C ASP A 17 9.17 21.85 7.87
N VAL A 18 8.27 21.11 8.50
CA VAL A 18 8.53 19.72 8.95
C VAL A 18 8.40 18.72 7.80
N LEU A 19 7.51 19.01 6.83
CA LEU A 19 7.23 18.14 5.68
C LEU A 19 7.96 18.55 4.39
N SER A 20 8.49 19.77 4.28
CA SER A 20 9.25 20.27 3.11
C SER A 20 10.65 19.68 3.03
N ASP A 21 11.41 20.01 1.98
CA ASP A 21 12.77 19.52 1.79
C ASP A 21 13.79 20.17 2.76
N LYS A 22 13.34 21.02 3.68
CA LYS A 22 14.09 21.37 4.90
C LYS A 22 14.41 20.13 5.74
N ASN A 23 13.55 19.12 5.70
CA ASN A 23 13.81 17.83 6.31
C ASN A 23 14.70 16.99 5.38
N SER A 24 15.98 16.82 5.75
CA SER A 24 16.96 16.07 4.96
C SER A 24 16.55 14.62 4.70
N PHE A 25 15.80 14.00 5.63
CA PHE A 25 15.25 12.67 5.44
C PHE A 25 14.21 12.65 4.31
N LEU A 26 13.21 13.53 4.35
CA LEU A 26 12.15 13.56 3.32
C LEU A 26 12.70 13.95 1.96
N LYS A 27 13.70 14.84 1.93
CA LYS A 27 14.40 15.22 0.70
C LYS A 27 15.08 14.03 0.04
N GLY A 28 15.76 13.16 0.79
CA GLY A 28 16.39 11.95 0.27
C GLY A 28 15.38 10.85 -0.06
N PHE A 29 14.46 10.60 0.88
CA PHE A 29 13.49 9.53 0.81
C PHE A 29 12.52 9.69 -0.35
N VAL A 30 11.98 10.89 -0.59
CA VAL A 30 10.99 11.17 -1.65
C VAL A 30 11.69 11.39 -3.00
N THR A 31 12.47 10.39 -3.38
CA THR A 31 13.17 10.28 -4.67
C THR A 31 13.06 8.83 -5.18
N HIS A 32 14.10 8.33 -5.84
CA HIS A 32 14.24 6.92 -6.20
C HIS A 32 14.20 5.96 -4.99
N GLU A 33 14.59 6.43 -3.80
CA GLU A 33 14.53 5.62 -2.56
C GLU A 33 13.10 5.18 -2.22
N LEU A 34 12.12 6.07 -2.33
CA LEU A 34 10.70 5.77 -2.15
C LEU A 34 10.24 4.65 -3.10
N LEU A 35 10.65 4.73 -4.37
CA LEU A 35 10.28 3.74 -5.38
C LEU A 35 10.94 2.38 -5.12
N GLY A 36 12.20 2.38 -4.69
CA GLY A 36 12.90 1.17 -4.28
C GLY A 36 12.20 0.50 -3.09
N PHE A 37 11.87 1.28 -2.07
CA PHE A 37 11.16 0.80 -0.89
C PHE A 37 9.77 0.24 -1.22
N LEU A 38 8.95 0.99 -1.98
CA LEU A 38 7.64 0.53 -2.42
C LEU A 38 7.74 -0.67 -3.37
N GLY A 39 8.74 -0.71 -4.24
CA GLY A 39 9.00 -1.84 -5.13
C GLY A 39 9.19 -3.14 -4.34
N VAL A 40 10.03 -3.11 -3.30
CA VAL A 40 10.24 -4.28 -2.42
C VAL A 40 8.93 -4.70 -1.75
N ILE A 41 8.18 -3.76 -1.16
CA ILE A 41 6.89 -4.06 -0.51
C ILE A 41 5.93 -4.70 -1.50
N VAL A 42 5.74 -4.09 -2.67
CA VAL A 42 4.80 -4.57 -3.69
C VAL A 42 5.20 -5.95 -4.20
N THR A 43 6.49 -6.18 -4.48
CA THR A 43 6.98 -7.49 -4.94
C THR A 43 6.70 -8.59 -3.91
N ILE A 44 7.04 -8.38 -2.64
CA ILE A 44 6.78 -9.35 -1.57
C ILE A 44 5.28 -9.60 -1.44
N THR A 45 4.48 -8.53 -1.49
CA THR A 45 3.05 -8.62 -1.29
C THR A 45 2.34 -9.32 -2.44
N LEU A 46 2.75 -9.07 -3.69
CA LEU A 46 2.20 -9.76 -4.87
C LEU A 46 2.54 -11.25 -4.86
N ALA A 47 3.77 -11.62 -4.47
CA ALA A 47 4.15 -13.01 -4.31
C ALA A 47 3.26 -13.71 -3.25
N SER A 48 3.02 -13.05 -2.12
CA SER A 48 2.13 -13.56 -1.07
C SER A 48 0.69 -13.70 -1.56
N ALA A 49 0.16 -12.70 -2.28
CA ALA A 49 -1.19 -12.72 -2.85
C ALA A 49 -1.37 -13.83 -3.90
N ALA A 50 -0.35 -14.10 -4.73
CA ALA A 50 -0.37 -15.19 -5.70
C ALA A 50 -0.40 -16.55 -5.00
N ASN A 51 0.45 -16.76 -3.98
CA ASN A 51 0.46 -17.99 -3.18
C ASN A 51 -0.89 -18.20 -2.49
N LEU A 52 -1.48 -17.14 -1.94
CA LEU A 52 -2.81 -17.17 -1.32
C LEU A 52 -3.89 -17.59 -2.32
N HIS A 53 -3.86 -17.02 -3.53
CA HIS A 53 -4.79 -17.36 -4.59
C HIS A 53 -4.70 -18.83 -5.02
N LEU A 54 -3.48 -19.38 -5.11
CA LEU A 54 -3.26 -20.80 -5.42
C LEU A 54 -3.76 -21.71 -4.30
N LYS A 55 -3.49 -21.38 -3.04
CA LYS A 55 -3.97 -22.16 -1.88
C LYS A 55 -5.48 -22.18 -1.77
N LEU A 56 -6.15 -21.06 -2.06
CA LEU A 56 -7.61 -21.02 -2.14
C LEU A 56 -8.16 -21.95 -3.23
N ASN A 57 -7.52 -21.99 -4.41
CA ASN A 57 -7.88 -22.93 -5.48
C ASN A 57 -7.75 -24.40 -5.03
N GLU A 58 -6.62 -24.76 -4.43
CA GLU A 58 -6.39 -26.12 -3.92
C GLU A 58 -7.44 -26.55 -2.89
N LEU A 59 -7.90 -25.62 -2.03
CA LEU A 59 -8.95 -25.89 -1.04
C LEU A 59 -10.33 -26.07 -1.69
N GLU A 60 -10.69 -25.26 -2.68
CA GLU A 60 -11.97 -25.40 -3.40
C GLU A 60 -12.04 -26.70 -4.19
N GLU A 61 -10.92 -27.13 -4.79
CA GLU A 61 -10.84 -28.41 -5.50
C GLU A 61 -11.06 -29.60 -4.55
N LYS A 62 -10.54 -29.54 -3.33
CA LYS A 62 -10.77 -30.57 -2.29
C LYS A 62 -12.23 -30.64 -1.83
N VAL A 63 -12.91 -29.50 -1.75
CA VAL A 63 -14.32 -29.41 -1.30
C VAL A 63 -15.31 -29.52 -2.47
N GLN A 64 -14.82 -29.55 -3.72
CA GLN A 64 -15.61 -29.57 -4.96
C GLN A 64 -16.67 -28.44 -5.02
N LYS A 65 -16.40 -27.30 -4.37
CA LYS A 65 -17.30 -26.15 -4.28
C LYS A 65 -16.51 -24.84 -4.29
N GLN A 66 -17.04 -23.85 -5.01
CA GLN A 66 -16.48 -22.49 -5.06
C GLN A 66 -16.97 -21.65 -3.88
N VAL A 67 -16.38 -21.84 -2.70
CA VAL A 67 -16.79 -21.16 -1.46
C VAL A 67 -16.07 -19.82 -1.26
N PHE A 68 -14.87 -19.64 -1.82
CA PHE A 68 -13.96 -18.52 -1.55
C PHE A 68 -13.90 -17.48 -2.68
N SER A 69 -14.89 -17.44 -3.57
CA SER A 69 -14.98 -16.47 -4.66
C SER A 69 -14.88 -15.01 -4.19
N LYS A 70 -15.50 -14.69 -3.05
CA LYS A 70 -15.42 -13.36 -2.41
C LYS A 70 -14.01 -13.03 -1.91
N THR A 71 -13.38 -13.94 -1.16
CA THR A 71 -12.01 -13.75 -0.64
C THR A 71 -11.03 -13.53 -1.77
N ARG A 72 -11.14 -14.31 -2.85
CA ARG A 72 -10.31 -14.18 -4.05
C ARG A 72 -10.46 -12.81 -4.72
N ALA A 73 -11.70 -12.32 -4.84
CA ALA A 73 -11.97 -11.00 -5.38
C ALA A 73 -11.35 -9.89 -4.52
N MET A 74 -11.40 -10.02 -3.19
CA MET A 74 -10.74 -9.06 -2.28
C MET A 74 -9.23 -9.09 -2.42
N VAL A 75 -8.59 -10.26 -2.42
CA VAL A 75 -7.14 -10.40 -2.61
C VAL A 75 -6.69 -9.80 -3.93
N LYS A 76 -7.42 -10.08 -5.02
CA LYS A 76 -7.17 -9.50 -6.34
C LYS A 76 -7.29 -7.97 -6.31
N LYS A 77 -8.36 -7.44 -5.71
CA LYS A 77 -8.57 -5.99 -5.58
C LYS A 77 -7.44 -5.34 -4.79
N SER A 78 -7.04 -5.90 -3.65
CA SER A 78 -5.93 -5.40 -2.83
C SER A 78 -4.59 -5.40 -3.59
N ALA A 79 -4.31 -6.45 -4.37
CA ALA A 79 -3.14 -6.50 -5.25
C ALA A 79 -3.13 -5.40 -6.33
N TYR A 80 -4.27 -5.12 -6.98
CA TYR A 80 -4.36 -4.02 -7.94
C TYR A 80 -4.21 -2.65 -7.29
N TRP A 81 -4.71 -2.46 -6.07
CA TRP A 81 -4.52 -1.21 -5.32
C TRP A 81 -3.06 -0.94 -5.02
N LEU A 82 -2.28 -1.96 -4.64
CA LEU A 82 -0.83 -1.84 -4.44
C LEU A 82 -0.11 -1.39 -5.71
N LEU A 83 -0.44 -2.02 -6.84
CA LEU A 83 0.14 -1.65 -8.13
C LEU A 83 -0.24 -0.23 -8.54
N GLY A 84 -1.49 0.16 -8.36
CA GLY A 84 -1.95 1.53 -8.61
C GLY A 84 -1.23 2.57 -7.76
N MET A 85 -1.00 2.27 -6.49
CA MET A 85 -0.29 3.18 -5.58
C MET A 85 1.21 3.28 -5.89
N LEU A 86 1.84 2.20 -6.38
CA LEU A 86 3.20 2.25 -6.91
C LEU A 86 3.31 3.19 -8.12
N LEU A 87 2.34 3.14 -9.04
CA LEU A 87 2.29 4.06 -10.17
C LEU A 87 2.08 5.51 -9.73
N ILE A 88 1.24 5.75 -8.72
CA ILE A 88 1.07 7.10 -8.15
C ILE A 88 2.38 7.60 -7.54
N ALA A 89 3.09 6.76 -6.77
CA ALA A 89 4.40 7.12 -6.23
C ALA A 89 5.42 7.43 -7.32
N PHE A 90 5.42 6.66 -8.42
CA PHE A 90 6.27 6.92 -9.57
C PHE A 90 6.00 8.31 -10.15
N LEU A 91 4.74 8.64 -10.39
CA LEU A 91 4.35 9.97 -10.86
C LEU A 91 4.76 11.07 -9.87
N LEU A 92 4.57 10.87 -8.56
CA LEU A 92 4.98 11.84 -7.54
C LEU A 92 6.49 12.13 -7.61
N VAL A 93 7.32 11.09 -7.70
CA VAL A 93 8.79 11.22 -7.74
C VAL A 93 9.26 11.91 -9.02
N VAL A 94 8.61 11.64 -10.16
CA VAL A 94 8.96 12.27 -11.45
C VAL A 94 8.47 13.72 -11.54
N ILE A 95 7.28 14.02 -11.01
CA ILE A 95 6.66 15.35 -11.12
C ILE A 95 7.22 16.32 -10.07
N LYS A 96 7.53 15.86 -8.85
CA LYS A 96 8.06 16.70 -7.77
C LYS A 96 9.19 17.64 -8.22
N PRO A 97 10.31 17.16 -8.85
CA PRO A 97 11.41 18.05 -9.22
C PRO A 97 11.07 19.09 -10.28
N VAL A 98 9.97 18.91 -11.03
CA VAL A 98 9.53 19.84 -12.09
C VAL A 98 8.61 20.94 -11.53
N VAL A 99 7.77 20.60 -10.54
CA VAL A 99 6.68 21.46 -10.07
C VAL A 99 6.97 22.09 -8.69
N ALA A 100 7.79 21.45 -7.87
CA ALA A 100 8.09 21.90 -6.51
C ALA A 100 9.08 23.07 -6.51
N ASN A 101 8.55 24.28 -6.74
CA ASN A 101 9.31 25.54 -6.71
C ASN A 101 9.11 26.31 -5.39
N SER A 102 8.35 25.78 -4.44
CA SER A 102 8.10 26.39 -3.13
C SER A 102 7.98 25.35 -2.02
N ASN A 103 8.38 25.72 -0.80
CA ASN A 103 8.37 24.83 0.38
C ASN A 103 6.99 24.22 0.65
N THR A 104 5.90 24.95 0.36
CA THR A 104 4.54 24.44 0.54
C THR A 104 4.23 23.32 -0.45
N VAL A 105 4.65 23.47 -1.72
CA VAL A 105 4.45 22.44 -2.74
C VAL A 105 5.31 21.22 -2.43
N GLU A 106 6.55 21.41 -1.98
CA GLU A 106 7.41 20.31 -1.50
C GLU A 106 6.75 19.53 -0.36
N ALA A 107 6.21 20.22 0.64
CA ALA A 107 5.51 19.58 1.77
C ALA A 107 4.31 18.74 1.32
N ILE A 108 3.57 19.21 0.31
CA ILE A 108 2.48 18.46 -0.31
C ILE A 108 3.03 17.19 -0.98
N PHE A 109 4.03 17.28 -1.86
CA PHE A 109 4.58 16.09 -2.52
C PHE A 109 5.15 15.08 -1.52
N ASN A 110 5.86 15.55 -0.50
CA ASN A 110 6.47 14.69 0.52
C ASN A 110 5.42 14.00 1.38
N GLY A 111 4.41 14.72 1.83
CA GLY A 111 3.37 14.08 2.62
C GLY A 111 2.43 13.20 1.79
N ALA A 112 2.21 13.50 0.50
CA ALA A 112 1.53 12.58 -0.41
C ALA A 112 2.32 11.27 -0.56
N ALA A 113 3.64 11.34 -0.68
CA ALA A 113 4.51 10.16 -0.69
C ALA A 113 4.41 9.34 0.60
N LEU A 114 4.41 10.00 1.77
CA LEU A 114 4.20 9.32 3.05
C LEU A 114 2.83 8.65 3.14
N LEU A 115 1.79 9.29 2.60
CA LEU A 115 0.45 8.72 2.55
C LEU A 115 0.41 7.47 1.68
N VAL A 116 1.12 7.49 0.54
CA VAL A 116 1.25 6.31 -0.32
C VAL A 116 1.95 5.16 0.42
N VAL A 117 3.04 5.44 1.15
CA VAL A 117 3.72 4.43 1.97
C VAL A 117 2.78 3.86 3.02
N PHE A 118 2.11 4.73 3.77
CA PHE A 118 1.18 4.31 4.81
C PHE A 118 0.05 3.43 4.26
N PHE A 119 -0.51 3.79 3.10
CA PHE A 119 -1.53 2.98 2.44
C PHE A 119 -0.99 1.62 2.00
N ASN A 120 0.22 1.54 1.44
CA ASN A 120 0.82 0.26 1.07
C ASN A 120 1.00 -0.67 2.28
N ILE A 121 1.40 -0.11 3.43
CA ILE A 121 1.50 -0.87 4.69
C ILE A 121 0.14 -1.39 5.14
N LEU A 122 -0.92 -0.56 5.06
CA LEU A 122 -2.27 -1.00 5.40
C LEU A 122 -2.76 -2.15 4.51
N VAL A 123 -2.51 -2.07 3.20
CA VAL A 123 -2.89 -3.16 2.28
C VAL A 123 -2.08 -4.43 2.54
N LEU A 124 -0.80 -4.30 2.90
CA LEU A 124 0.01 -5.44 3.33
C LEU A 124 -0.57 -6.10 4.59
N ILE A 125 -1.00 -5.31 5.58
CA ILE A 125 -1.66 -5.84 6.80
C ILE A 125 -2.97 -6.55 6.44
N ASP A 126 -3.81 -5.95 5.58
CA ASP A 126 -5.07 -6.54 5.13
C ASP A 126 -4.88 -7.89 4.43
N LEU A 127 -3.88 -7.98 3.54
CA LEU A 127 -3.54 -9.24 2.87
C LEU A 127 -2.96 -10.28 3.83
N THR A 128 -2.16 -9.84 4.80
CA THR A 128 -1.59 -10.72 5.82
C THR A 128 -2.69 -11.29 6.73
N GLN A 129 -3.63 -10.45 7.19
CA GLN A 129 -4.78 -10.89 7.97
C GLN A 129 -5.69 -11.82 7.16
N SER A 130 -5.92 -11.52 5.88
CA SER A 130 -6.68 -12.38 4.97
C SER A 130 -6.02 -13.74 4.78
N ALA A 131 -4.68 -13.79 4.73
CA ALA A 131 -3.94 -15.05 4.65
C ALA A 131 -4.06 -15.88 5.93
N PHE A 132 -3.97 -15.26 7.10
CA PHE A 132 -4.08 -15.95 8.40
C PHE A 132 -5.52 -16.33 8.78
N SER A 133 -6.52 -15.62 8.28
CA SER A 133 -7.93 -15.95 8.54
C SER A 133 -8.41 -17.22 7.83
N LEU A 134 -7.57 -17.82 6.96
CA LEU A 134 -7.85 -19.09 6.29
C LEU A 134 -7.47 -20.32 7.12
N GLU A 135 -7.26 -20.18 8.43
CA GLU A 135 -7.07 -21.35 9.28
C GLU A 135 -8.28 -22.31 9.15
N PRO A 136 -8.04 -23.59 8.80
CA PRO A 136 -9.12 -24.56 8.68
C PRO A 136 -9.74 -24.76 10.06
N SER A 137 -11.01 -24.37 10.22
CA SER A 137 -11.82 -24.86 11.33
C SER A 137 -11.98 -26.36 11.12
N ILE A 138 -11.15 -27.16 11.81
CA ILE A 138 -11.42 -28.58 12.00
C ILE A 138 -12.68 -28.62 12.85
N ASP A 139 -13.83 -28.75 12.19
CA ASP A 139 -15.06 -29.06 12.89
C ASP A 139 -14.82 -30.41 13.57
N LYS A 140 -14.77 -30.38 14.90
CA LYS A 140 -14.75 -31.60 15.69
C LYS A 140 -16.16 -32.16 15.64
N ASP A 141 -16.48 -32.88 14.57
CA ASP A 141 -17.63 -33.78 14.55
C ASP A 141 -17.42 -34.80 15.66
N ASN A 142 -18.13 -34.59 16.78
CA ASN A 142 -18.46 -35.58 17.78
C ASN A 142 -19.99 -35.65 17.88
#